data_AF-A0A1V5VQ18-F1
#
_entry.id   AF-A0A1V5VQ18-F1
#
_cell.length_a   1.000
_cell.length_b   1.000
_cell.length_c   1.000
_cell.angle_alpha   90.00
_cell.angle_beta   90.00
_cell.angle_gamma   90.00
#
_symmetry.space_group_name_H-M   'P 1'
#
loop_
_entity.id
_entity.type
_entity.pdbx_description
1 polymer ?
#
loop_
_entity_poly.entity_id
_entity_poly.type
_entity_poly.pdbx_seq_one_letter_code
_entity_poly.pdbx_strand_id
1 'polypeptide(L)'
;MEEIKNEKLKIKNKDLRLIVIENKENVGFARGNNQGIKEAKGEYIMLLNSDTVVKKGSITKLIEYLDTHQEIAVVGPRLLNEDGSAQASCGRSPNMKVVALMLFKEHFGGSRFVRWSPEESTGVDWLMGAAFMARKEVFQKIGGLDEKLFMYMEEVEWFYRAKQAGFKAYFLKEAEIVHLGRGSSVSGKKEPILNIYKGILYFYRKHKSPIELFILRTMLKLKALLALILGWLKNDKYLKETYGQAIKIS
;
A
#
# COMPACT_ATOMS: atom_id res chain seq x y z
N MET A 1 10.18 -23.99 -13.54
CA MET A 1 10.55 -22.57 -13.75
C MET A 1 10.59 -22.17 -15.23
N GLU A 2 9.92 -22.92 -16.12
CA GLU A 2 10.05 -22.73 -17.58
C GLU A 2 8.73 -22.34 -18.28
N GLU A 3 7.60 -22.41 -17.58
CA GLU A 3 6.26 -22.20 -18.18
C GLU A 3 5.79 -20.74 -18.30
N ILE A 4 6.43 -19.77 -17.63
CA ILE A 4 6.00 -18.35 -17.72
C ILE A 4 6.70 -17.60 -18.87
N LYS A 5 7.70 -18.20 -19.54
CA LYS A 5 8.47 -17.51 -20.59
C LYS A 5 7.72 -17.29 -21.92
N ASN A 6 6.53 -17.87 -22.10
CA ASN A 6 5.84 -17.88 -23.41
C ASN A 6 4.39 -17.38 -23.43
N GLU A 7 3.87 -16.79 -22.36
CA GLU A 7 2.61 -16.04 -22.48
C GLU A 7 2.87 -14.71 -23.18
N LYS A 8 2.83 -14.71 -24.52
CA LYS A 8 2.70 -13.49 -25.31
C LYS A 8 1.51 -12.71 -24.75
N LEU A 9 1.75 -11.51 -24.21
CA LEU A 9 0.71 -10.54 -23.86
C LEU A 9 -0.28 -10.44 -25.02
N LYS A 10 -1.48 -11.01 -24.85
CA LYS A 10 -2.53 -11.00 -25.88
C LYS A 10 -3.22 -9.63 -25.84
N ILE A 11 -2.64 -8.64 -26.51
CA ILE A 11 -3.25 -7.32 -26.66
C ILE A 11 -4.37 -7.42 -27.69
N LYS A 12 -5.62 -7.39 -27.22
CA LYS A 12 -6.81 -7.48 -28.10
C LYS A 12 -7.14 -6.17 -28.82
N ASN A 13 -6.71 -5.03 -28.30
CA ASN A 13 -6.99 -3.71 -28.86
C ASN A 13 -5.70 -3.05 -29.37
N LYS A 14 -5.60 -2.90 -30.70
CA LYS A 14 -4.41 -2.35 -31.38
C LYS A 14 -4.22 -0.85 -31.14
N ASP A 15 -5.24 -0.14 -30.64
CA ASP A 15 -5.20 1.29 -30.35
C ASP A 15 -4.69 1.59 -28.93
N LEU A 16 -4.43 0.56 -28.12
CA LEU A 16 -3.80 0.72 -26.81
C LEU A 16 -2.34 1.14 -26.96
N ARG A 17 -2.03 2.35 -26.49
CA ARG A 17 -0.65 2.76 -26.25
C ARG A 17 -0.12 2.02 -25.02
N LEU A 18 0.55 0.89 -25.27
CA LEU A 18 1.18 0.07 -24.24
C LEU A 18 2.71 0.21 -24.29
N ILE A 19 3.31 0.54 -23.15
CA ILE A 19 4.75 0.47 -22.94
C ILE A 19 5.00 -0.61 -21.89
N VAL A 20 5.88 -1.56 -22.20
CA VAL A 20 6.26 -2.64 -21.29
C VAL A 20 7.69 -2.41 -20.85
N ILE A 21 7.92 -2.36 -19.53
CA ILE A 21 9.24 -2.25 -18.92
C ILE A 21 9.53 -3.58 -18.21
N GLU A 22 10.44 -4.37 -18.79
CA GLU A 22 10.84 -5.65 -18.22
C GLU A 22 12.04 -5.49 -17.27
N ASN A 23 11.92 -6.03 -16.06
CA ASN A 23 13.01 -6.07 -15.08
C ASN A 23 13.67 -7.45 -15.08
N LYS A 24 15.01 -7.49 -14.99
CA LYS A 24 15.79 -8.74 -14.87
C LYS A 24 15.61 -9.45 -13.53
N GLU A 25 15.17 -8.72 -12.52
CA GLU A 25 14.99 -9.19 -11.15
C GLU A 25 13.72 -8.57 -10.55
N ASN A 26 13.24 -9.10 -9.43
CA ASN A 26 12.16 -8.45 -8.70
C ASN A 26 12.68 -7.19 -8.01
N VAL A 27 12.34 -6.02 -8.55
CA VAL A 27 12.79 -4.71 -8.05
C VAL A 27 11.93 -4.15 -6.93
N GLY A 28 10.82 -4.82 -6.58
CA GLY A 28 9.86 -4.35 -5.59
C GLY A 28 8.81 -3.39 -6.15
N PHE A 29 7.82 -3.09 -5.32
CA PHE A 29 6.67 -2.27 -5.66
C PHE A 29 7.06 -0.82 -5.94
N ALA A 30 7.83 -0.19 -5.05
CA ALA A 30 8.20 1.23 -5.19
C ALA A 30 9.00 1.49 -6.47
N ARG A 31 10.09 0.73 -6.69
CA ARG A 31 10.94 0.89 -7.86
C ARG A 31 10.20 0.53 -9.16
N GLY A 32 9.39 -0.52 -9.16
CA GLY A 32 8.57 -0.90 -10.31
C GLY A 32 7.58 0.19 -10.73
N ASN A 33 6.82 0.74 -9.77
CA ASN A 33 5.89 1.84 -10.06
C ASN A 33 6.64 3.11 -10.49
N ASN A 34 7.78 3.43 -9.88
CA ASN A 34 8.58 4.59 -10.26
C ASN A 34 9.10 4.53 -11.70
N GLN A 35 9.39 3.34 -12.24
CA GLN A 35 9.73 3.19 -13.66
C GLN A 35 8.55 3.62 -14.55
N GLY A 36 7.34 3.18 -14.23
CA GLY A 36 6.12 3.61 -14.94
C GLY A 36 5.82 5.10 -14.78
N ILE A 37 5.97 5.66 -13.58
CA ILE A 37 5.77 7.08 -13.29
C ILE A 37 6.69 7.96 -14.16
N LYS A 38 7.94 7.54 -14.37
CA LYS A 38 8.91 8.29 -15.20
C LYS A 38 8.51 8.35 -16.68
N GLU A 39 7.92 7.28 -17.20
CA GLU A 39 7.44 7.22 -18.58
C GLU A 39 6.05 7.87 -18.78
N ALA A 40 5.32 8.13 -17.69
CA ALA A 40 3.95 8.63 -17.75
C ALA A 40 3.87 10.07 -18.29
N LYS A 41 3.04 10.25 -19.33
CA LYS A 41 2.83 11.55 -20.01
C LYS A 41 1.50 12.21 -19.71
N GLY A 42 0.56 11.49 -19.07
CA GLY A 42 -0.76 12.03 -18.73
C GLY A 42 -0.71 13.13 -17.68
N GLU A 43 -1.74 13.97 -17.64
CA GLU A 43 -1.94 15.00 -16.61
C GLU A 43 -2.25 14.36 -15.24
N TYR A 44 -2.89 13.20 -15.28
CA TYR A 44 -3.14 12.32 -14.15
C TYR A 44 -2.28 11.07 -14.25
N ILE A 45 -1.71 10.65 -13.12
CA ILE A 45 -0.95 9.41 -13.00
C ILE A 45 -1.72 8.51 -12.03
N MET A 46 -2.09 7.33 -12.51
CA MET A 46 -2.78 6.31 -11.73
C MET A 46 -1.85 5.13 -11.48
N LEU A 47 -1.64 4.81 -10.20
CA LEU A 47 -1.08 3.53 -9.82
C LEU A 47 -2.23 2.54 -9.72
N LEU A 48 -2.08 1.40 -10.39
CA LEU A 48 -3.10 0.37 -10.47
C LEU A 48 -2.43 -1.00 -10.48
N ASN A 49 -2.80 -1.85 -9.52
CA ASN A 49 -2.29 -3.20 -9.46
C ASN A 49 -2.76 -4.06 -10.64
N SER A 50 -1.92 -5.01 -11.06
CA SER A 50 -2.20 -5.94 -12.15
C SER A 50 -3.32 -6.95 -11.84
N ASP A 51 -3.66 -7.16 -10.57
CA ASP A 51 -4.74 -8.04 -10.12
C ASP A 51 -6.03 -7.27 -9.76
N THR A 52 -6.35 -6.27 -10.58
CA THR A 52 -7.56 -5.45 -10.44
C THR A 52 -8.49 -5.53 -11.64
N VAL A 53 -9.78 -5.32 -11.39
CA VAL A 53 -10.81 -5.16 -12.43
C VAL A 53 -11.52 -3.83 -12.19
N VAL A 54 -11.30 -2.89 -13.11
CA VAL A 54 -11.88 -1.55 -13.06
C VAL A 54 -13.36 -1.63 -13.46
N LYS A 55 -14.29 -1.21 -12.58
CA LYS A 55 -15.70 -1.12 -12.97
C LYS A 55 -15.91 0.02 -13.97
N LYS A 56 -16.91 -0.15 -14.85
CA LYS A 56 -17.23 0.82 -15.91
C LYS A 56 -17.46 2.22 -15.32
N GLY A 57 -16.77 3.21 -15.89
CA GLY A 57 -16.87 4.62 -15.48
C GLY A 57 -16.06 5.00 -14.24
N SER A 58 -15.41 4.06 -13.54
CA SER A 58 -14.65 4.39 -12.32
C SER A 58 -13.48 5.34 -12.59
N ILE A 59 -12.70 5.13 -13.66
CA ILE A 59 -11.59 6.03 -14.02
C ILE A 59 -12.12 7.43 -14.36
N THR A 60 -13.20 7.52 -15.13
CA THR A 60 -13.83 8.79 -15.50
C THR A 60 -14.24 9.58 -14.26
N LYS A 61 -14.91 8.94 -13.30
CA LYS A 61 -15.30 9.57 -12.03
C LYS A 61 -14.10 10.10 -11.24
N LEU A 62 -12.99 9.37 -11.20
CA LEU A 62 -11.77 9.83 -10.53
C LEU A 62 -11.20 11.09 -11.20
N ILE A 63 -11.17 11.11 -12.53
CA ILE A 63 -10.71 12.27 -13.33
C ILE A 63 -11.64 13.47 -13.09
N GLU A 64 -12.95 13.30 -13.27
CA GLU A 64 -13.94 14.36 -13.07
C GLU A 64 -13.89 14.94 -11.65
N TYR A 65 -13.65 14.09 -10.64
CA TYR A 65 -13.49 14.54 -9.27
C TYR A 65 -12.26 15.44 -9.10
N LEU A 66 -11.11 15.05 -9.66
CA LEU A 66 -9.93 15.91 -9.67
C LEU A 66 -10.17 17.19 -10.49
N ASP A 67 -10.77 17.13 -11.67
CA ASP A 67 -11.04 18.33 -12.47
C ASP A 67 -11.88 19.37 -11.70
N THR A 68 -12.86 18.91 -10.93
CA THR A 68 -13.80 19.76 -10.19
C THR A 68 -13.33 20.17 -8.79
N HIS A 69 -12.32 19.50 -8.21
CA HIS A 69 -11.81 19.75 -6.85
C HIS A 69 -10.30 20.01 -6.86
N GLN A 70 -9.91 21.27 -7.12
CA GLN A 70 -8.51 21.69 -7.26
C GLN A 70 -7.71 21.61 -5.95
N GLU A 71 -8.39 21.64 -4.81
CA GLU A 71 -7.78 21.44 -3.49
C GLU A 71 -7.41 19.98 -3.19
N ILE A 72 -7.91 19.04 -3.98
CA ILE A 72 -7.61 17.61 -3.88
C ILE A 72 -6.55 17.25 -4.92
N ALA A 73 -5.49 16.62 -4.42
CA ALA A 73 -4.32 16.28 -5.24
C ALA A 73 -4.28 14.79 -5.60
N VAL A 74 -4.91 13.95 -4.77
CA VAL A 74 -4.95 12.50 -4.91
C VAL A 74 -6.35 11.99 -4.58
N VAL A 75 -6.89 11.12 -5.44
CA VAL A 75 -8.17 10.45 -5.24
C VAL A 75 -8.01 8.94 -5.39
N GLY A 76 -8.73 8.16 -4.59
CA GLY A 76 -8.73 6.70 -4.68
C GLY A 76 -10.14 6.14 -4.66
N PRO A 77 -10.36 4.98 -5.32
CA PRO A 77 -11.66 4.36 -5.42
C PRO A 77 -12.00 3.52 -4.17
N ARG A 78 -13.25 3.10 -4.11
CA ARG A 78 -13.68 1.95 -3.31
C ARG A 78 -13.11 0.66 -3.87
N LEU A 79 -12.32 -0.02 -3.04
CA LEU A 79 -11.84 -1.36 -3.31
C LEU A 79 -12.87 -2.39 -2.87
N LEU A 80 -13.09 -3.37 -3.73
CA LEU A 80 -14.02 -4.47 -3.51
C LEU A 80 -13.27 -5.80 -3.60
N ASN A 81 -13.69 -6.78 -2.81
CA ASN A 81 -13.29 -8.17 -3.02
C ASN A 81 -14.01 -8.74 -4.25
N GLU A 82 -13.60 -9.94 -4.70
CA GLU A 82 -14.18 -10.60 -5.88
C GLU A 82 -15.68 -10.88 -5.75
N ASP A 83 -16.16 -11.11 -4.52
CA ASP A 83 -17.59 -11.29 -4.20
C ASP A 83 -18.39 -9.96 -4.13
N GLY A 84 -17.73 -8.83 -4.38
CA GLY A 84 -18.33 -7.49 -4.32
C GLY A 84 -18.40 -6.88 -2.92
N SER A 85 -17.97 -7.60 -1.87
CA SER A 85 -17.89 -7.05 -0.51
C SER A 85 -16.81 -5.97 -0.40
N ALA A 86 -16.97 -5.05 0.54
CA ALA A 86 -16.02 -3.96 0.73
C ALA A 86 -14.65 -4.47 1.21
N GLN A 87 -13.59 -4.00 0.55
CA GLN A 87 -12.21 -4.18 0.98
C GLN A 87 -11.70 -2.86 1.57
N ALA A 88 -10.78 -2.94 2.54
CA ALA A 88 -10.12 -1.74 3.05
C ALA A 88 -9.53 -0.94 1.88
N SER A 89 -9.85 0.35 1.81
CA SER A 89 -9.52 1.24 0.69
C SER A 89 -8.59 2.38 1.11
N CYS A 90 -8.56 2.70 2.41
CA CYS A 90 -7.72 3.73 2.98
C CYS A 90 -7.23 3.34 4.37
N GLY A 91 -6.38 4.18 4.97
CA GLY A 91 -6.00 4.02 6.37
C GLY A 91 -5.56 5.31 7.06
N ARG A 92 -5.22 5.17 8.34
CA ARG A 92 -4.77 6.26 9.21
C ARG A 92 -3.25 6.41 9.15
N SER A 93 -2.75 7.64 9.25
CA SER A 93 -1.32 7.90 9.36
C SER A 93 -0.72 7.13 10.55
N PRO A 94 0.46 6.49 10.39
CA PRO A 94 1.02 5.61 11.41
C PRO A 94 1.64 6.40 12.57
N ASN A 95 0.79 7.03 13.38
CA ASN A 95 1.19 7.60 14.67
C ASN A 95 1.24 6.50 15.75
N MET A 96 1.78 6.84 16.93
CA MET A 96 2.00 5.88 18.00
C MET A 96 0.74 5.08 18.40
N LYS A 97 -0.42 5.74 18.45
CA LYS A 97 -1.68 5.09 18.80
C LYS A 97 -2.10 4.11 17.71
N VAL A 98 -2.02 4.52 16.44
CA VAL A 98 -2.37 3.66 15.29
C VAL A 98 -1.43 2.45 15.21
N VAL A 99 -0.13 2.64 15.44
CA VAL A 99 0.83 1.53 15.45
C VAL A 99 0.59 0.57 16.62
N ALA A 100 0.23 1.06 17.80
CA ALA A 100 -0.17 0.20 18.91
C ALA A 100 -1.39 -0.66 18.56
N LEU A 101 -2.40 -0.07 17.92
CA LEU A 101 -3.58 -0.79 17.47
C LEU A 101 -3.25 -1.84 16.41
N MET A 102 -2.40 -1.50 15.44
CA MET A 102 -1.89 -2.42 14.43
C MET A 102 -1.20 -3.63 15.07
N LEU A 103 -0.26 -3.41 15.98
CA LEU A 103 0.53 -4.51 16.55
C LEU A 103 -0.28 -5.41 17.49
N PHE A 104 -1.15 -4.83 18.33
CA PHE A 104 -1.75 -5.54 19.46
C PHE A 104 -3.25 -5.81 19.33
N LYS A 105 -3.97 -5.14 18.42
CA LYS A 105 -5.43 -5.33 18.26
C LYS A 105 -5.88 -5.78 16.87
N GLU A 106 -5.01 -5.80 15.86
CA GLU A 106 -5.40 -6.16 14.49
C GLU A 106 -6.06 -7.55 14.39
N HIS A 107 -5.59 -8.53 15.17
CA HIS A 107 -6.15 -9.89 15.22
C HIS A 107 -7.48 -9.99 16.00
N PHE A 108 -7.91 -8.92 16.65
CA PHE A 108 -9.14 -8.84 17.47
C PHE A 108 -10.13 -7.82 16.88
N GLY A 109 -10.21 -7.74 15.55
CA GLY A 109 -11.08 -6.78 14.84
C GLY A 109 -10.55 -5.34 14.86
N GLY A 110 -9.30 -5.13 15.27
CA GLY A 110 -8.65 -3.82 15.30
C GLY A 110 -8.21 -3.30 13.93
N SER A 111 -8.23 -4.15 12.90
CA SER A 111 -7.85 -3.79 11.53
C SER A 111 -8.62 -2.57 11.01
N ARG A 112 -9.93 -2.46 11.32
CA ARG A 112 -10.79 -1.32 10.96
C ARG A 112 -10.34 0.03 11.52
N PHE A 113 -9.58 0.02 12.63
CA PHE A 113 -9.03 1.24 13.23
C PHE A 113 -7.73 1.68 12.56
N VAL A 114 -7.11 0.83 11.74
CA VAL A 114 -5.89 1.14 10.99
C VAL A 114 -6.23 1.38 9.52
N ARG A 115 -7.03 0.49 8.92
CA ARG A 115 -7.45 0.49 7.52
C ARG A 115 -8.94 0.21 7.42
N TRP A 116 -9.66 0.91 6.57
CA TRP A 116 -11.10 0.69 6.41
C TRP A 116 -11.58 1.06 5.01
N SER A 117 -12.82 0.73 4.71
CA SER A 117 -13.58 1.29 3.58
C SER A 117 -14.56 2.29 4.17
N PRO A 118 -14.45 3.60 3.88
CA PRO A 118 -15.46 4.57 4.27
C PRO A 118 -16.83 4.22 3.68
N GLU A 119 -17.89 4.54 4.41
CA GLU A 119 -19.26 4.42 3.91
C GLU A 119 -19.64 5.56 2.98
N GLU A 120 -19.00 6.72 3.13
CA GLU A 120 -19.18 7.90 2.28
C GLU A 120 -17.83 8.44 1.79
N SER A 121 -17.88 9.19 0.70
CA SER A 121 -16.72 9.89 0.15
C SER A 121 -16.14 10.87 1.19
N THR A 122 -14.83 10.82 1.42
CA THR A 122 -14.21 11.53 2.55
C THR A 122 -12.70 11.74 2.39
N GLY A 123 -12.18 12.74 3.10
CA GLY A 123 -10.73 12.97 3.20
C GLY A 123 -10.05 11.87 4.02
N VAL A 124 -8.89 11.41 3.56
CA VAL A 124 -8.16 10.30 4.20
C VAL A 124 -6.68 10.63 4.35
N ASP A 125 -5.99 9.95 5.28
CA ASP A 125 -4.55 10.13 5.44
C ASP A 125 -3.76 9.47 4.31
N TRP A 126 -4.21 8.31 3.84
CA TRP A 126 -3.61 7.58 2.71
C TRP A 126 -4.60 6.58 2.10
N LEU A 127 -4.39 6.26 0.82
CA LEU A 127 -5.17 5.28 0.05
C LEU A 127 -4.35 4.01 -0.17
N MET A 128 -5.01 2.86 -0.25
CA MET A 128 -4.34 1.58 -0.50
C MET A 128 -3.59 1.60 -1.83
N GLY A 129 -2.36 1.09 -1.84
CA GLY A 129 -1.51 1.05 -3.04
C GLY A 129 -2.07 0.23 -4.21
N ALA A 130 -3.18 -0.49 -4.02
CA ALA A 130 -3.86 -1.23 -5.08
C ALA A 130 -4.43 -0.32 -6.18
N ALA A 131 -4.93 0.86 -5.81
CA ALA A 131 -5.39 1.84 -6.77
C ALA A 131 -5.46 3.25 -6.17
N PHE A 132 -4.78 4.22 -6.78
CA PHE A 132 -5.04 5.64 -6.57
C PHE A 132 -4.58 6.46 -7.79
N MET A 133 -5.21 7.62 -7.99
CA MET A 133 -4.89 8.57 -9.05
C MET A 133 -4.47 9.89 -8.42
N ALA A 134 -3.37 10.46 -8.91
CA ALA A 134 -2.89 11.76 -8.48
C ALA A 134 -2.57 12.65 -9.67
N ARG A 135 -2.64 13.97 -9.45
CA ARG A 135 -2.13 14.95 -10.41
C ARG A 135 -0.64 14.74 -10.62
N LYS A 136 -0.16 14.90 -11.85
CA LYS A 136 1.27 14.78 -12.19
C LYS A 136 2.15 15.70 -11.36
N GLU A 137 1.67 16.90 -11.03
CA GLU A 137 2.39 17.89 -10.20
C GLU A 137 2.77 17.35 -8.82
N VAL A 138 2.00 16.41 -8.25
CA VAL A 138 2.30 15.81 -6.95
C VAL A 138 3.61 15.06 -7.04
N PHE A 139 3.75 14.19 -8.05
CA PHE A 139 4.97 13.43 -8.29
C PHE A 139 6.15 14.32 -8.66
N GLN A 140 5.93 15.43 -9.36
CA GLN A 140 6.99 16.42 -9.65
C GLN A 140 7.46 17.13 -8.38
N LYS A 141 6.55 17.46 -7.46
CA LYS A 141 6.86 18.21 -6.24
C LYS A 141 7.50 17.35 -5.16
N ILE A 142 7.00 16.13 -4.93
CA ILE A 142 7.48 15.26 -3.84
C ILE A 142 8.30 14.07 -4.31
N GLY A 143 8.35 13.78 -5.61
CA GLY A 143 8.94 12.57 -6.17
C GLY A 143 7.99 11.35 -6.14
N GLY A 144 8.51 10.23 -6.63
CA GLY A 144 7.83 8.93 -6.60
C GLY A 144 7.82 8.27 -5.22
N LEU A 145 7.48 6.98 -5.21
CA LEU A 145 7.55 6.12 -4.02
C LEU A 145 9.02 5.99 -3.57
N ASP A 146 9.27 5.84 -2.26
CA ASP A 146 10.65 5.70 -1.76
C ASP A 146 11.20 4.31 -2.07
N GLU A 147 12.18 4.21 -2.97
CA GLU A 147 12.75 2.95 -3.43
C GLU A 147 13.52 2.18 -2.33
N LYS A 148 13.77 2.78 -1.15
CA LYS A 148 14.27 2.05 0.02
C LYS A 148 13.22 1.12 0.64
N LEU A 149 11.94 1.30 0.28
CA LEU A 149 10.83 0.45 0.67
C LEU A 149 10.50 -0.50 -0.47
N PHE A 150 10.92 -1.75 -0.34
CA PHE A 150 10.73 -2.77 -1.38
C PHE A 150 9.25 -3.08 -1.63
N MET A 151 8.45 -3.27 -0.57
CA MET A 151 7.03 -3.57 -0.63
C MET A 151 6.41 -3.39 0.77
N TYR A 152 5.18 -2.91 0.83
CA TYR A 152 4.50 -2.42 2.04
C TYR A 152 5.16 -1.18 2.67
N MET A 153 4.31 -0.23 3.09
CA MET A 153 4.65 1.06 3.70
C MET A 153 5.13 2.13 2.72
N GLU A 154 5.45 1.81 1.47
CA GLU A 154 5.85 2.80 0.46
C GLU A 154 4.75 3.80 0.14
N GLU A 155 3.49 3.35 0.03
CA GLU A 155 2.36 4.24 -0.20
C GLU A 155 2.09 5.09 1.04
N VAL A 156 2.17 4.50 2.24
CA VAL A 156 1.96 5.21 3.51
C VAL A 156 3.00 6.32 3.68
N GLU A 157 4.26 6.04 3.33
CA GLU A 157 5.36 7.01 3.34
C GLU A 157 5.15 8.12 2.31
N TRP A 158 4.73 7.77 1.09
CA TRP A 158 4.47 8.73 0.02
C TRP A 158 3.33 9.68 0.37
N PHE A 159 2.21 9.16 0.87
CA PHE A 159 1.08 9.97 1.34
C PHE A 159 1.46 10.85 2.54
N TYR A 160 2.34 10.39 3.43
CA TYR A 160 2.85 11.24 4.50
C TYR A 160 3.63 12.43 3.94
N ARG A 161 4.54 12.22 2.99
CA ARG A 161 5.24 13.32 2.29
C ARG A 161 4.28 14.24 1.55
N ALA A 162 3.27 13.69 0.88
CA ALA A 162 2.26 14.47 0.19
C ALA A 162 1.53 15.42 1.16
N LYS A 163 1.10 14.88 2.31
CA LYS A 163 0.46 15.67 3.37
C LYS A 163 1.38 16.77 3.92
N GLN A 164 2.67 16.47 4.14
CA GLN A 164 3.65 17.49 4.57
C GLN A 164 3.85 18.59 3.52
N ALA A 165 3.70 18.26 2.23
CA ALA A 165 3.77 19.22 1.14
C ALA A 165 2.46 20.01 0.88
N GLY A 166 1.45 19.81 1.74
CA GLY A 166 0.15 20.47 1.69
C GLY A 166 -0.90 19.79 0.82
N PHE A 167 -0.60 18.61 0.25
CA PHE A 167 -1.52 17.89 -0.61
C PHE A 167 -2.55 17.09 0.20
N LYS A 168 -3.78 17.05 -0.31
CA LYS A 168 -4.91 16.32 0.29
C LYS A 168 -5.23 15.07 -0.52
N ALA A 169 -5.51 13.98 0.18
CA ALA A 169 -5.98 12.72 -0.37
C ALA A 169 -7.46 12.49 -0.05
N TYR A 170 -8.19 11.93 -1.00
CA TYR A 170 -9.63 11.76 -0.90
C TYR A 170 -10.06 10.37 -1.37
N PHE A 171 -10.98 9.76 -0.62
CA PHE A 171 -11.65 8.52 -0.98
C PHE A 171 -12.95 8.84 -1.69
N LEU A 172 -13.15 8.26 -2.89
CA LEU A 172 -14.36 8.41 -3.70
C LEU A 172 -15.13 7.10 -3.78
N LYS A 173 -16.25 7.01 -3.07
CA LYS A 173 -17.13 5.84 -2.98
C LYS A 173 -17.69 5.42 -4.34
N GLU A 174 -17.98 6.41 -5.20
CA GLU A 174 -18.67 6.24 -6.48
C GLU A 174 -17.78 5.59 -7.54
N ALA A 175 -16.46 5.64 -7.38
CA ALA A 175 -15.50 4.92 -8.21
C ALA A 175 -15.17 3.58 -7.55
N GLU A 176 -15.38 2.48 -8.27
CA GLU A 176 -15.23 1.14 -7.72
C GLU A 176 -14.22 0.32 -8.53
N ILE A 177 -13.33 -0.38 -7.85
CA ILE A 177 -12.35 -1.31 -8.43
C ILE A 177 -12.36 -2.60 -7.62
N VAL A 178 -12.51 -3.74 -8.30
CA VAL A 178 -12.33 -5.05 -7.67
C VAL A 178 -10.84 -5.33 -7.58
N HIS A 179 -10.34 -5.68 -6.41
CA HIS A 179 -8.93 -6.05 -6.18
C HIS A 179 -8.88 -7.48 -5.65
N LEU A 180 -8.34 -8.38 -6.48
CA LEU A 180 -8.39 -9.82 -6.26
C LEU A 180 -7.45 -10.28 -5.13
N GLY A 181 -6.41 -9.49 -4.81
CA GLY A 181 -5.50 -9.76 -3.70
C GLY A 181 -4.68 -11.03 -3.84
N ARG A 182 -4.41 -11.47 -5.08
CA ARG A 182 -3.87 -12.81 -5.39
C ARG A 182 -2.33 -12.86 -5.44
N GLY A 183 -1.64 -11.72 -5.45
CA GLY A 183 -0.17 -11.65 -5.65
C GLY A 183 0.67 -11.74 -4.37
N SER A 184 0.74 -10.64 -3.62
CA SER A 184 1.79 -10.43 -2.60
C SER A 184 1.44 -10.89 -1.19
N SER A 185 0.13 -11.04 -0.89
CA SER A 185 -0.39 -11.21 0.48
C SER A 185 -0.81 -12.64 0.83
N VAL A 186 -0.26 -13.65 0.13
CA VAL A 186 -0.57 -15.07 0.40
C VAL A 186 -0.25 -15.42 1.84
N SER A 187 -1.24 -15.97 2.57
CA SER A 187 -1.11 -16.40 3.96
C SER A 187 0.03 -17.42 4.13
N GLY A 188 0.77 -17.32 5.23
CA GLY A 188 1.91 -18.21 5.54
C GLY A 188 3.27 -17.73 5.02
N LYS A 189 3.33 -16.59 4.32
CA LYS A 189 4.61 -15.93 3.97
C LYS A 189 5.08 -15.00 5.08
N LYS A 190 6.37 -15.06 5.41
CA LYS A 190 6.98 -14.20 6.44
C LYS A 190 7.30 -12.80 5.91
N GLU A 191 7.55 -12.71 4.61
CA GLU A 191 8.04 -11.51 3.93
C GLU A 191 7.13 -10.28 4.15
N PRO A 192 5.79 -10.38 4.08
CA PRO A 192 4.91 -9.24 4.39
C PRO A 192 5.12 -8.67 5.79
N ILE A 193 5.19 -9.53 6.83
CA ILE A 193 5.40 -9.08 8.20
C ILE A 193 6.79 -8.45 8.36
N LEU A 194 7.83 -9.09 7.81
CA LEU A 194 9.20 -8.57 7.91
C LEU A 194 9.36 -7.24 7.17
N ASN A 195 8.70 -7.08 6.01
CA ASN A 195 8.71 -5.84 5.26
C ASN A 195 7.94 -4.73 5.97
N ILE A 196 6.80 -5.03 6.62
CA ILE A 196 6.10 -4.06 7.47
C ILE A 196 6.98 -3.63 8.64
N TYR A 197 7.68 -4.55 9.32
CA TYR A 197 8.63 -4.22 10.41
C TYR A 197 9.75 -3.29 9.93
N LYS A 198 10.41 -3.63 8.81
CA LYS A 198 11.46 -2.80 8.21
C LYS A 198 10.90 -1.44 7.79
N GLY A 199 9.73 -1.42 7.16
CA GLY A 199 9.08 -0.23 6.62
C GLY A 199 8.64 0.75 7.71
N ILE A 200 8.01 0.27 8.79
CA ILE A 200 7.58 1.15 9.88
C ILE A 200 8.78 1.71 10.66
N LEU A 201 9.85 0.93 10.86
CA LEU A 201 11.10 1.42 11.45
C LEU A 201 11.79 2.44 10.56
N TYR A 202 11.81 2.20 9.25
CA TYR A 202 12.33 3.15 8.27
C TYR A 202 11.54 4.47 8.32
N PHE A 203 10.21 4.39 8.28
CA PHE A 203 9.31 5.54 8.37
C PHE A 203 9.57 6.36 9.64
N TYR A 204 9.61 5.72 10.81
CA TYR A 204 9.84 6.43 12.07
C TYR A 204 11.25 7.04 12.14
N ARG A 205 12.27 6.35 11.65
CA ARG A 205 13.62 6.91 11.58
C ARG A 205 13.69 8.14 10.67
N LYS A 206 12.92 8.14 9.58
CA LYS A 206 12.92 9.23 8.60
C LYS A 206 12.08 10.43 9.05
N HIS A 207 10.96 10.18 9.74
CA HIS A 207 9.89 11.19 9.91
C HIS A 207 9.49 11.49 11.35
N LYS A 208 9.99 10.75 12.34
CA LYS A 208 9.56 10.85 13.75
C LYS A 208 10.74 11.10 14.68
N SER A 209 10.42 11.49 15.91
CA SER A 209 11.45 11.79 16.92
C SER A 209 12.21 10.52 17.36
N PRO A 210 13.46 10.67 17.85
CA PRO A 210 14.21 9.53 18.41
C PRO A 210 13.48 8.81 19.55
N ILE A 211 12.69 9.54 20.35
CA ILE A 211 11.87 8.98 21.43
C ILE A 211 10.75 8.10 20.86
N GLU A 212 10.03 8.59 19.85
CA GLU A 212 9.00 7.79 19.17
C GLU A 212 9.61 6.54 18.51
N LEU A 213 10.78 6.67 17.88
CA LEU A 213 11.49 5.51 17.31
C LEU A 213 11.88 4.49 18.39
N PHE A 214 12.36 4.95 19.55
CA PHE A 214 12.68 4.08 20.67
C PHE A 214 11.44 3.33 21.19
N ILE A 215 10.32 4.04 21.37
CA ILE A 215 9.05 3.42 21.79
C ILE A 215 8.58 2.40 20.76
N LEU A 216 8.64 2.74 19.46
CA LEU A 216 8.28 1.82 18.38
C LEU A 216 9.11 0.53 18.44
N ARG A 217 10.43 0.63 18.58
CA ARG A 217 11.32 -0.54 18.69
C ARG A 217 10.91 -1.44 19.85
N THR A 218 10.65 -0.85 21.01
CA THR A 218 10.18 -1.58 22.19
C THR A 218 8.86 -2.30 21.92
N MET A 219 7.89 -1.64 21.27
CA MET A 219 6.60 -2.25 20.91
C MET A 219 6.75 -3.40 19.91
N LEU A 220 7.60 -3.24 18.89
CA LEU A 220 7.87 -4.29 17.91
C LEU A 220 8.57 -5.50 18.54
N LYS A 221 9.56 -5.28 19.42
CA LYS A 221 10.21 -6.34 20.19
C LYS A 221 9.21 -7.10 21.06
N LEU A 222 8.37 -6.36 21.79
CA LEU A 222 7.34 -6.95 22.64
C LEU A 222 6.35 -7.79 21.83
N LYS A 223 5.83 -7.26 20.71
CA LYS A 223 4.95 -8.00 19.81
C LYS A 223 5.62 -9.27 19.30
N ALA A 224 6.87 -9.18 18.86
CA ALA A 224 7.58 -10.33 18.31
C ALA A 224 7.90 -11.39 19.37
N LEU A 225 8.26 -11.00 20.59
CA LEU A 225 8.44 -11.91 21.72
C LEU A 225 7.13 -12.64 22.08
N LEU A 226 6.02 -11.91 22.19
CA LEU A 226 4.71 -12.52 22.48
C LEU A 226 4.30 -13.53 21.40
N ALA A 227 4.48 -13.17 20.12
CA ALA A 227 4.16 -14.07 19.02
C ALA A 227 5.10 -15.28 18.96
N LEU A 228 6.39 -15.12 19.30
CA LEU A 228 7.35 -16.21 19.38
C LEU A 228 6.98 -17.19 20.52
N ILE A 229 6.63 -16.68 21.71
CA ILE A 229 6.15 -17.50 22.84
C ILE A 229 4.91 -18.29 22.44
N LEU A 230 3.93 -17.64 21.80
CA LEU A 230 2.74 -18.33 21.28
C LEU A 230 3.10 -19.40 20.24
N GLY A 231 4.09 -19.14 19.39
CA GLY A 231 4.62 -20.11 18.43
C GLY A 231 5.22 -21.35 19.10
N TRP A 232 5.91 -21.19 20.23
CA TRP A 232 6.41 -22.31 21.02
C TRP A 232 5.28 -23.09 21.70
N LEU A 233 4.35 -22.38 22.36
CA LEU A 233 3.22 -23.00 23.07
C LEU A 233 2.29 -23.78 22.13
N LYS A 234 2.09 -23.30 20.91
CA LYS A 234 1.23 -23.95 19.89
C LYS A 234 2.00 -24.86 18.93
N ASN A 235 3.31 -25.00 19.11
CA ASN A 235 4.22 -25.64 18.15
C ASN A 235 4.06 -25.13 16.69
N ASP A 236 3.76 -23.85 16.52
CA ASP A 236 3.54 -23.21 15.22
C ASP A 236 4.89 -22.78 14.61
N LYS A 237 5.31 -23.48 13.54
CA LYS A 237 6.56 -23.20 12.84
C LYS A 237 6.59 -21.82 12.19
N TYR A 238 5.46 -21.37 11.62
CA TYR A 238 5.36 -20.09 10.94
C TYR A 238 5.59 -18.92 11.91
N LEU A 239 4.97 -18.96 13.09
CA LEU A 239 5.16 -17.94 14.12
C LEU A 239 6.62 -17.91 14.61
N LYS A 240 7.22 -19.09 14.86
CA LYS A 240 8.60 -19.19 15.33
C LYS A 240 9.60 -18.58 14.33
N GLU A 241 9.50 -18.95 13.05
CA GLU A 241 10.41 -18.46 12.02
C GLU A 241 10.22 -16.96 11.73
N THR A 242 8.96 -16.54 11.55
CA THR A 242 8.64 -15.15 11.20
C THR A 242 9.06 -14.20 12.31
N TYR A 243 8.64 -14.48 13.55
CA TYR A 243 8.90 -13.55 14.65
C TYR A 243 10.31 -13.70 15.23
N GLY A 244 10.98 -14.85 15.06
CA GLY A 244 12.41 -14.98 15.31
C GLY A 244 13.26 -14.06 14.42
N GLN A 245 12.85 -13.86 13.16
CA GLN A 245 13.49 -12.86 12.29
C GLN A 245 13.05 -11.43 12.64
N ALA A 246 11.77 -11.22 12.99
CA ALA A 246 11.25 -9.90 13.35
C ALA A 246 11.93 -9.31 14.60
N ILE A 247 12.32 -10.14 15.58
CA ILE A 247 13.11 -9.70 16.75
C ILE A 247 14.47 -9.14 16.34
N LYS A 248 15.11 -9.70 15.31
CA LYS A 248 16.43 -9.22 14.83
C LYS A 248 16.33 -7.88 14.09
N ILE A 249 15.15 -7.54 13.59
CA ILE A 249 14.87 -6.30 12.87
C ILE A 249 14.50 -5.16 13.84
N SER A 250 13.82 -5.48 14.94
CA SER A 250 13.28 -4.52 15.91
C SER A 250 14.32 -4.03 16.92
#